data_AF-A0A651HV27-F1
#
_entry.id   AF-A0A651HV27-F1
#
_cell.length_a   1.000
_cell.length_b   1.000
_cell.length_c   1.000
_cell.angle_alpha   90.00
_cell.angle_beta   90.00
_cell.angle_gamma   90.00
#
_symmetry.space_group_name_H-M   'P 1'
#
loop_
_entity.id
_entity.type
_entity.pdbx_description
1 polymer ?
#
loop_
_entity_poly.entity_id
_entity_poly.type
_entity_poly.pdbx_seq_one_letter_code
_entity_poly.pdbx_strand_id
1 'polypeptide(L)'
;MSEAPPNPHLHHLAMAEQGKTLALQGRHGPALERYRAALLMARQMSAPAVFARHYTDCIFESLERSGQLAPALELCEAACGEMAGVDDPTPIQIRDRASMLLRRGALLLRLDRGPEAENSLEEAVQLSGPGHLPLAEELLSWRRRALSISGERLTEAQERHGYFVVRRDTLRRDLLDRSSPSSLASDPGRTGGAGTTSF
;
A
#
# COMPACT_ATOMS: atom_id res chain seq x y z
N MET A 1 10.50 -37.23 -0.24
CA MET A 1 9.66 -36.30 0.55
C MET A 1 9.05 -35.32 -0.45
N SER A 2 7.72 -35.32 -0.61
CA SER A 2 7.05 -34.41 -1.53
C SER A 2 6.99 -33.03 -0.88
N GLU A 3 7.73 -32.08 -1.44
CA GLU A 3 7.59 -30.67 -1.09
C GLU A 3 6.15 -30.26 -1.43
N ALA A 4 5.40 -29.78 -0.45
CA ALA A 4 4.07 -29.26 -0.72
C ALA A 4 4.21 -28.09 -1.71
N PRO A 5 3.39 -28.02 -2.78
CA PRO A 5 3.50 -26.94 -3.74
C PRO A 5 3.41 -25.59 -2.99
N PRO A 6 4.26 -24.61 -3.33
CA PRO A 6 4.26 -23.33 -2.65
C PRO A 6 2.85 -22.75 -2.69
N ASN A 7 2.27 -22.51 -1.51
CA ASN A 7 0.91 -22.02 -1.41
C ASN A 7 0.80 -20.71 -2.21
N PRO A 8 0.04 -20.67 -3.31
CA PRO A 8 0.04 -19.54 -4.24
C PRO A 8 -0.44 -18.25 -3.56
N HIS A 9 -1.21 -18.35 -2.45
CA HIS A 9 -1.59 -17.20 -1.64
C HIS A 9 -0.39 -16.52 -0.94
N LEU A 10 0.70 -17.25 -0.70
CA LEU A 10 1.92 -16.67 -0.14
C LEU A 10 2.73 -15.89 -1.18
N HIS A 11 2.51 -16.12 -2.47
CA HIS A 11 3.33 -15.53 -3.52
C HIS A 11 3.03 -14.04 -3.72
N HIS A 12 1.75 -13.66 -3.84
CA HIS A 12 1.36 -12.25 -3.95
C HIS A 12 1.73 -11.45 -2.68
N LEU A 13 1.68 -12.10 -1.51
CA LEU A 13 2.14 -11.53 -0.25
C LEU A 13 3.65 -11.28 -0.25
N ALA A 14 4.46 -12.27 -0.65
CA ALA A 14 5.92 -12.10 -0.73
C ALA A 14 6.32 -11.00 -1.72
N MET A 15 5.66 -10.90 -2.87
CA MET A 15 5.88 -9.80 -3.82
C MET A 15 5.62 -8.43 -3.17
N ALA A 16 4.52 -8.29 -2.44
CA ALA A 16 4.21 -7.04 -1.74
C ALA A 16 5.25 -6.71 -0.66
N GLU A 17 5.72 -7.68 0.12
CA GLU A 17 6.78 -7.45 1.12
C GLU A 17 8.12 -7.06 0.49
N GLN A 18 8.46 -7.63 -0.67
CA GLN A 18 9.62 -7.20 -1.44
C GLN A 18 9.45 -5.75 -1.93
N GLY A 19 8.24 -5.38 -2.37
CA GLY A 19 7.89 -4.00 -2.71
C GLY A 19 8.08 -3.04 -1.53
N LYS A 20 7.62 -3.41 -0.33
CA LYS A 20 7.83 -2.63 0.91
C LYS A 20 9.31 -2.42 1.20
N THR A 21 10.11 -3.48 1.05
CA THR A 21 11.56 -3.42 1.25
C THR A 21 12.20 -2.41 0.30
N LEU A 22 11.82 -2.42 -0.98
CA LEU A 22 12.30 -1.47 -1.98
C LEU A 22 11.84 -0.03 -1.69
N ALA A 23 10.57 0.16 -1.33
CA ALA A 23 10.02 1.48 -0.98
C ALA A 23 10.72 2.09 0.24
N LEU A 24 11.01 1.29 1.28
CA LEU A 24 11.77 1.73 2.46
C LEU A 24 13.23 2.11 2.15
N GLN A 25 13.75 1.70 0.99
CA GLN A 25 15.06 2.11 0.45
C GLN A 25 14.95 3.32 -0.49
N GLY A 26 13.78 3.93 -0.63
CA GLY A 26 13.51 5.01 -1.60
C GLY A 26 13.38 4.54 -3.05
N ARG A 27 13.42 3.22 -3.31
CA ARG A 27 13.37 2.63 -4.66
C ARG A 27 11.92 2.44 -5.11
N HIS A 28 11.21 3.55 -5.28
CA HIS A 28 9.76 3.54 -5.55
C HIS A 28 9.38 2.96 -6.92
N GLY A 29 10.19 3.15 -7.97
CA GLY A 29 9.93 2.55 -9.29
C GLY A 29 9.86 1.02 -9.24
N PRO A 30 10.93 0.34 -8.80
CA PRO A 30 10.91 -1.11 -8.57
C PRO A 30 9.85 -1.56 -7.56
N ALA A 31 9.54 -0.76 -6.53
CA ALA A 31 8.47 -1.09 -5.59
C ALA A 31 7.08 -1.13 -6.28
N LEU A 32 6.79 -0.18 -7.17
CA LEU A 32 5.54 -0.12 -7.94
C LEU A 32 5.36 -1.36 -8.81
N GLU A 33 6.42 -1.84 -9.46
CA GLU A 33 6.38 -3.07 -10.25
C GLU A 33 5.94 -4.26 -9.39
N ARG A 34 6.51 -4.40 -8.18
CA ARG A 34 6.15 -5.47 -7.24
C ARG A 34 4.73 -5.38 -6.73
N TYR A 35 4.27 -4.18 -6.37
CA TYR A 35 2.89 -4.01 -5.90
C TYR A 35 1.85 -4.26 -6.99
N ARG A 36 2.12 -3.82 -8.23
CA ARG A 36 1.23 -4.09 -9.38
C ARG A 36 1.17 -5.57 -9.70
N ALA A 37 2.32 -6.28 -9.66
CA ALA A 37 2.35 -7.73 -9.84
C ALA A 37 1.57 -8.46 -8.73
N ALA A 38 1.74 -8.05 -7.47
CA ALA A 38 0.99 -8.59 -6.33
C ALA A 38 -0.52 -8.38 -6.48
N LEU A 39 -0.95 -7.18 -6.90
CA LEU A 39 -2.35 -6.85 -7.14
C LEU A 39 -2.96 -7.67 -8.28
N LEU A 40 -2.24 -7.81 -9.40
CA LEU A 40 -2.68 -8.62 -10.53
C LEU A 40 -2.86 -10.09 -10.12
N MET A 41 -1.89 -10.65 -9.41
CA MET A 41 -1.95 -12.03 -8.93
C MET A 41 -3.08 -12.24 -7.92
N ALA A 42 -3.26 -11.34 -6.96
CA ALA A 42 -4.35 -11.41 -6.00
C ALA A 42 -5.73 -11.39 -6.68
N ARG A 43 -5.89 -10.58 -7.74
CA ARG A 43 -7.10 -10.56 -8.57
C ARG A 43 -7.32 -11.88 -9.32
N GLN A 44 -6.28 -12.41 -9.97
CA GLN A 44 -6.35 -13.68 -10.71
C GLN A 44 -6.73 -14.86 -9.80
N MET A 45 -6.34 -14.80 -8.53
CA MET A 45 -6.62 -15.81 -7.54
C MET A 45 -7.95 -15.60 -6.78
N SER A 46 -8.71 -14.56 -7.11
CA SER A 46 -9.91 -14.15 -6.34
C SER A 46 -9.62 -14.02 -4.84
N ALA A 47 -8.44 -13.50 -4.49
CA ALA A 47 -8.04 -13.33 -3.11
C ALA A 47 -8.97 -12.32 -2.39
N PRO A 48 -9.14 -12.42 -1.07
CA PRO A 48 -9.94 -11.47 -0.29
C PRO A 48 -9.61 -10.00 -0.59
N ALA A 49 -10.64 -9.16 -0.71
CA ALA A 49 -10.53 -7.75 -1.12
C ALA A 49 -9.57 -6.90 -0.26
N VAL A 50 -9.34 -7.29 1.00
CA VAL A 50 -8.37 -6.63 1.88
C VAL A 50 -6.95 -6.60 1.30
N PHE A 51 -6.54 -7.62 0.52
CA PHE A 51 -5.24 -7.62 -0.14
C PHE A 51 -5.18 -6.60 -1.27
N ALA A 52 -6.21 -6.54 -2.11
CA ALA A 52 -6.28 -5.55 -3.18
C ALA A 52 -6.25 -4.12 -2.63
N ARG A 53 -6.97 -3.85 -1.53
CA ARG A 53 -6.92 -2.58 -0.81
C ARG A 53 -5.51 -2.24 -0.36
N HIS A 54 -4.86 -3.15 0.38
CA HIS A 54 -3.50 -2.95 0.90
C HIS A 54 -2.47 -2.67 -0.22
N TYR A 55 -2.54 -3.41 -1.33
CA TYR A 55 -1.63 -3.18 -2.46
C TYR A 55 -1.89 -1.86 -3.16
N THR A 56 -3.14 -1.44 -3.23
CA THR A 56 -3.53 -0.14 -3.78
C THR A 56 -2.96 0.99 -2.92
N ASP A 57 -3.05 0.89 -1.59
CA ASP A 57 -2.42 1.87 -0.68
C ASP A 57 -0.90 1.94 -0.85
N CYS A 58 -0.24 0.78 -1.02
CA CYS A 58 1.21 0.73 -1.29
C CYS A 58 1.58 1.38 -2.63
N ILE A 59 0.74 1.23 -3.66
CA ILE A 59 0.94 1.86 -4.97
C ILE A 59 0.82 3.38 -4.84
N PHE A 60 -0.24 3.88 -4.20
CA PHE A 60 -0.43 5.30 -3.97
C PHE A 60 0.73 5.91 -3.18
N GLU A 61 1.11 5.28 -2.08
CA GLU A 61 2.24 5.75 -1.27
C GLU A 61 3.54 5.86 -2.10
N SER A 62 3.86 4.86 -2.93
CA SER A 62 5.06 4.93 -3.77
C SER A 62 4.96 6.02 -4.85
N LEU A 63 3.79 6.24 -5.44
CA LEU A 63 3.61 7.35 -6.40
C LEU A 63 3.80 8.70 -5.70
N GLU A 64 3.17 8.88 -4.54
CA GLU A 64 3.26 10.12 -3.74
C GLU A 64 4.70 10.40 -3.28
N ARG A 65 5.37 9.42 -2.67
CA ARG A 65 6.74 9.59 -2.16
C ARG A 65 7.79 9.75 -3.26
N SER A 66 7.50 9.33 -4.50
CA SER A 66 8.36 9.59 -5.65
C SER A 66 8.01 10.86 -6.43
N GLY A 67 7.06 11.66 -5.95
CA GLY A 67 6.66 12.91 -6.59
C GLY A 67 5.79 12.73 -7.85
N GLN A 68 5.33 11.52 -8.15
CA GLN A 68 4.42 11.23 -9.27
C GLN A 68 2.98 11.60 -8.90
N LEU A 69 2.76 12.88 -8.57
CA LEU A 69 1.50 13.38 -8.01
C LEU A 69 0.35 13.38 -9.01
N ALA A 70 0.60 13.74 -10.27
CA ALA A 70 -0.44 13.74 -11.30
C ALA A 70 -0.94 12.32 -11.62
N PRO A 71 -0.07 11.32 -11.88
CA PRO A 71 -0.52 9.92 -12.02
C PRO A 71 -1.23 9.37 -10.76
N ALA A 72 -0.78 9.77 -9.57
CA ALA A 72 -1.48 9.40 -8.33
C ALA A 72 -2.89 10.01 -8.28
N LEU A 73 -3.05 11.28 -8.66
CA LEU A 73 -4.35 11.93 -8.68
C LEU A 73 -5.30 11.30 -9.70
N GLU A 74 -4.84 11.04 -10.93
CA GLU A 74 -5.65 10.37 -11.96
C GLU A 74 -6.17 9.01 -11.48
N LEU A 75 -5.29 8.19 -10.88
CA LEU A 75 -5.69 6.90 -10.32
C LEU A 75 -6.69 7.06 -9.16
N CYS A 76 -6.50 8.08 -8.32
CA CYS A 76 -7.37 8.37 -7.19
C CYS A 76 -8.76 8.82 -7.66
N GLU A 77 -8.83 9.65 -8.70
CA GLU A 77 -10.09 10.14 -9.27
C GLU A 77 -10.87 9.01 -9.96
N ALA A 78 -10.18 8.13 -10.69
CA ALA A 78 -10.80 6.92 -11.24
C ALA A 78 -11.40 6.04 -10.13
N ALA A 79 -10.65 5.78 -9.05
CA ALA A 79 -11.12 4.98 -7.93
C ALA A 79 -12.32 5.64 -7.20
N CYS A 80 -12.27 6.96 -6.97
CA CYS A 80 -13.40 7.71 -6.42
C CYS A 80 -14.65 7.59 -7.30
N GLY A 81 -14.49 7.71 -8.62
CA GLY A 81 -15.59 7.57 -9.58
C GLY A 81 -16.24 6.18 -9.54
N GLU A 82 -15.44 5.12 -9.52
CA GLU A 82 -15.92 3.74 -9.38
C GLU A 82 -16.69 3.54 -8.06
N MET A 83 -16.16 4.04 -6.95
CA MET A 83 -16.78 3.92 -5.63
C MET A 83 -18.06 4.76 -5.48
N ALA A 84 -18.17 5.88 -6.19
CA ALA A 84 -19.35 6.75 -6.17
C ALA A 84 -20.54 6.13 -6.93
N GLY A 85 -20.28 5.25 -7.90
CA GLY A 85 -21.31 4.56 -8.67
C GLY A 85 -21.91 3.31 -8.01
N VAL A 86 -21.53 3.00 -6.76
CA VAL A 86 -22.06 1.85 -6.02
C VAL A 86 -23.36 2.24 -5.30
N ASP A 87 -24.46 1.60 -5.68
CA ASP A 87 -25.74 1.72 -4.97
C ASP A 87 -25.68 0.96 -3.63
N ASP A 88 -26.24 1.55 -2.57
CA ASP A 88 -26.30 1.01 -1.20
C ASP A 88 -24.94 0.48 -0.66
N PRO A 89 -23.90 1.34 -0.57
CA PRO A 89 -22.58 0.91 -0.17
C PRO A 89 -22.56 0.39 1.27
N THR A 90 -21.88 -0.74 1.49
CA THR A 90 -21.63 -1.28 2.83
C THR A 90 -20.80 -0.31 3.67
N PRO A 91 -20.83 -0.40 5.02
CA PRO A 91 -20.03 0.47 5.88
C PRO A 91 -18.52 0.46 5.58
N ILE A 92 -17.99 -0.67 5.10
CA ILE A 92 -16.58 -0.74 4.73
C ILE A 92 -16.29 -0.04 3.39
N GLN A 93 -17.20 -0.11 2.42
CA GLN A 93 -17.09 0.64 1.16
C GLN A 93 -17.20 2.15 1.39
N ILE A 94 -18.06 2.58 2.32
CA ILE A 94 -18.16 3.98 2.76
C ILE A 94 -16.80 4.45 3.32
N ARG A 95 -16.17 3.66 4.19
CA ARG A 95 -14.84 3.99 4.76
C ARG A 95 -13.73 4.00 3.71
N ASP A 96 -13.75 3.05 2.78
CA ASP A 96 -12.78 2.99 1.68
C ASP A 96 -12.89 4.25 0.79
N ARG A 97 -14.12 4.65 0.43
CA ARG A 97 -14.38 5.88 -0.33
C ARG A 97 -13.93 7.13 0.43
N ALA A 98 -14.26 7.23 1.73
CA ALA A 98 -13.85 8.38 2.54
C ALA A 98 -12.31 8.49 2.63
N SER A 99 -11.61 7.36 2.77
CA SER A 99 -10.14 7.30 2.76
C SER A 99 -9.56 7.72 1.40
N MET A 100 -10.21 7.33 0.30
CA MET A 100 -9.81 7.74 -1.06
C MET A 100 -10.03 9.24 -1.29
N LEU A 101 -11.15 9.81 -0.80
CA LEU A 101 -11.42 11.24 -0.86
C LEU A 101 -10.42 12.07 -0.05
N LEU A 102 -9.99 11.58 1.12
CA LEU A 102 -8.89 12.16 1.88
C LEU A 102 -7.58 12.16 1.07
N ARG A 103 -7.23 11.03 0.44
CA ARG A 103 -6.04 10.92 -0.42
C ARG A 103 -6.10 11.89 -1.60
N ARG A 104 -7.25 11.99 -2.27
CA ARG A 104 -7.50 12.97 -3.35
C ARG A 104 -7.28 14.40 -2.85
N GLY A 105 -7.86 14.75 -1.70
CA GLY A 105 -7.67 16.06 -1.07
C GLY A 105 -6.20 16.39 -0.81
N ALA A 106 -5.45 15.46 -0.22
CA ALA A 106 -4.02 15.65 0.04
C ALA A 106 -3.19 15.81 -1.24
N LEU A 107 -3.48 15.04 -2.30
CA LEU A 107 -2.84 15.16 -3.61
C LEU A 107 -3.12 16.54 -4.24
N LEU A 108 -4.37 16.99 -4.20
CA LEU A 108 -4.77 18.30 -4.72
C LEU A 108 -4.09 19.45 -3.96
N LEU A 109 -3.91 19.34 -2.63
CA LEU A 109 -3.13 20.32 -1.87
C LEU A 109 -1.67 20.38 -2.33
N ARG A 110 -1.03 19.24 -2.59
CA ARG A 110 0.35 19.23 -3.13
C ARG A 110 0.47 19.82 -4.54
N LEU A 111 -0.62 19.81 -5.30
CA LEU A 111 -0.72 20.36 -6.65
C LEU A 111 -1.25 21.80 -6.67
N ASP A 112 -1.36 22.45 -5.51
CA ASP A 112 -1.88 23.82 -5.35
C ASP A 112 -3.33 24.00 -5.87
N ARG A 113 -4.12 22.93 -5.87
CA ARG A 113 -5.54 22.92 -6.28
C ARG A 113 -6.45 23.04 -5.06
N GLY A 114 -6.26 24.13 -4.30
CA GLY A 114 -6.89 24.35 -2.99
C GLY A 114 -8.42 24.20 -2.93
N PRO A 115 -9.21 24.85 -3.80
CA PRO A 115 -10.67 24.72 -3.79
C PRO A 115 -11.17 23.30 -4.03
N GLU A 116 -10.52 22.56 -4.94
CA GLU A 116 -10.89 21.18 -5.23
C GLU A 116 -10.49 20.23 -4.10
N ALA A 117 -9.36 20.52 -3.45
CA ALA A 117 -8.94 19.80 -2.26
C ALA A 117 -9.96 19.95 -1.13
N GLU A 118 -10.44 21.18 -0.90
CA GLU A 118 -11.45 21.48 0.12
C GLU A 118 -12.73 20.67 -0.12
N ASN A 119 -13.29 20.72 -1.34
CA ASN A 119 -14.46 19.90 -1.69
C ASN A 119 -14.25 18.41 -1.39
N SER A 120 -13.08 17.86 -1.77
CA SER A 120 -12.75 16.46 -1.55
C SER A 120 -12.68 16.09 -0.06
N LEU A 121 -12.09 16.97 0.75
CA LEU A 121 -11.92 16.74 2.19
C LEU A 121 -13.24 16.91 2.94
N GLU A 122 -14.09 17.86 2.54
CA GLU A 122 -15.43 18.03 3.12
C GLU A 122 -16.31 16.82 2.83
N GLU A 123 -16.29 16.30 1.60
CA GLU A 123 -16.99 15.07 1.25
C GLU A 123 -16.47 13.87 2.06
N ALA A 124 -15.15 13.75 2.26
CA ALA A 124 -14.56 12.69 3.07
C ALA A 124 -15.09 12.71 4.52
N VAL A 125 -15.09 13.88 5.16
CA VAL A 125 -15.57 14.05 6.55
C VAL A 125 -17.08 13.83 6.64
N GLN A 126 -17.85 14.33 5.67
CA GLN A 126 -19.30 14.12 5.63
C GLN A 126 -19.63 12.63 5.52
N LEU A 127 -18.89 11.89 4.70
CA LEU A 127 -19.11 10.47 4.47
C LEU A 127 -18.68 9.59 5.66
N SER A 128 -17.55 9.91 6.30
CA SER A 128 -17.05 9.13 7.45
C SER A 128 -17.76 9.47 8.76
N GLY A 129 -18.32 10.68 8.85
CA GLY A 129 -18.75 11.30 10.09
C GLY A 129 -17.59 11.96 10.86
N PRO A 130 -17.89 12.86 11.81
CA PRO A 130 -16.89 13.58 12.59
C PRO A 130 -15.99 12.66 13.42
N GLY A 131 -14.70 13.02 13.54
CA GLY A 131 -13.70 12.31 14.35
C GLY A 131 -13.14 11.03 13.72
N HIS A 132 -13.68 10.58 12.58
CA HIS A 132 -13.23 9.35 11.91
C HIS A 132 -12.06 9.57 10.94
N LEU A 133 -11.90 10.79 10.42
CA LEU A 133 -10.79 11.19 9.53
C LEU A 133 -10.09 12.43 10.08
N PRO A 134 -9.33 12.32 11.19
CA PRO A 134 -8.73 13.47 11.86
C PRO A 134 -7.73 14.24 10.97
N LEU A 135 -7.05 13.57 10.03
CA LEU A 135 -6.22 14.25 9.04
C LEU A 135 -7.06 15.15 8.12
N ALA A 136 -8.22 14.68 7.64
CA ALA A 136 -9.07 15.49 6.76
C ALA A 136 -9.56 16.75 7.49
N GLU A 137 -9.98 16.59 8.75
CA GLU A 137 -10.40 17.70 9.60
C GLU A 137 -9.27 18.69 9.88
N GLU A 138 -8.05 18.20 10.15
CA GLU A 138 -6.87 19.05 10.34
C GLU A 138 -6.56 19.86 9.08
N LEU A 139 -6.58 19.23 7.91
CA LEU A 139 -6.32 19.90 6.63
C LEU A 139 -7.39 20.95 6.30
N LEU A 140 -8.68 20.64 6.53
CA LEU A 140 -9.77 21.62 6.40
C LEU A 140 -9.60 22.80 7.35
N SER A 141 -9.20 22.53 8.60
CA SER A 141 -8.93 23.58 9.58
C SER A 141 -7.82 24.52 9.12
N TRP A 142 -6.75 23.99 8.51
CA TRP A 142 -5.68 24.79 7.94
C TRP A 142 -6.17 25.65 6.76
N ARG A 143 -6.98 25.08 5.87
CA ARG A 143 -7.58 25.78 4.72
C ARG A 143 -8.49 26.93 5.15
N ARG A 144 -9.40 26.69 6.09
CA ARG A 144 -10.33 27.69 6.63
C ARG A 144 -9.62 28.85 7.34
N ARG A 145 -8.44 28.59 7.89
CA ARG A 145 -7.57 29.59 8.53
C ARG A 145 -6.61 30.27 7.55
N ALA A 146 -6.72 29.99 6.25
CA ALA A 146 -5.81 30.48 5.21
C ALA A 146 -4.32 30.26 5.54
N LEU A 147 -4.00 29.15 6.20
CA LEU A 147 -2.60 28.81 6.50
C LEU A 147 -1.89 28.35 5.24
N SER A 148 -0.62 28.74 5.09
CA SER A 148 0.25 28.13 4.09
C SER A 148 0.49 26.66 4.44
N ILE A 149 0.19 25.77 3.49
CA ILE A 149 0.38 24.32 3.59
C ILE A 149 1.56 23.96 2.69
N SER A 150 2.77 23.94 3.24
CA SER A 150 3.94 23.45 2.51
C SER A 150 3.86 21.92 2.34
N GLY A 151 4.55 21.40 1.33
CA GLY A 151 4.64 19.95 1.11
C GLY A 151 5.26 19.20 2.30
N GLU A 152 6.21 19.82 3.00
CA GLU A 152 6.82 19.28 4.23
C GLU A 152 5.78 19.17 5.35
N ARG A 153 5.10 20.28 5.66
CA ARG A 153 4.06 20.31 6.71
C ARG A 153 2.92 19.34 6.44
N LEU A 154 2.51 19.19 5.19
CA LEU A 154 1.52 18.18 4.79
C LEU A 154 2.03 16.76 5.02
N THR A 155 3.29 16.49 4.67
CA THR A 155 3.92 15.18 4.86
C THR A 155 4.02 14.83 6.35
N GLU A 156 4.42 15.78 7.20
CA GLU A 156 4.45 15.58 8.66
C GLU A 156 3.07 15.22 9.23
N ALA A 157 2.01 15.92 8.79
CA ALA A 157 0.66 15.59 9.21
C ALA A 157 0.23 14.21 8.73
N GLN A 158 0.49 13.86 7.46
CA GLN A 158 0.21 12.54 6.91
C GLN A 158 0.91 11.43 7.72
N GLU A 159 2.19 11.60 8.05
CA GLU A 159 2.95 10.62 8.84
C GLU A 159 2.39 10.48 10.25
N ARG A 160 2.09 11.59 10.94
CA ARG A 160 1.50 11.60 12.28
C ARG A 160 0.15 10.87 12.32
N HIS A 161 -0.65 10.98 11.28
CA HIS A 161 -1.98 10.37 11.17
C HIS A 161 -1.96 8.95 10.55
N GLY A 162 -0.78 8.37 10.29
CA GLY A 162 -0.68 7.02 9.75
C GLY A 162 -1.22 6.87 8.32
N TYR A 163 -1.20 7.95 7.54
CA TYR A 163 -1.65 7.98 6.15
C TYR A 163 -0.89 7.01 5.22
N PHE A 164 0.38 6.77 5.55
CA PHE A 164 1.28 5.87 4.85
C PHE A 164 1.32 4.50 5.53
N VAL A 165 1.16 3.44 4.74
CA VAL A 165 1.01 2.05 5.21
C VAL A 165 2.34 1.29 5.21
N VAL A 166 3.33 1.75 4.43
CA VAL A 166 4.65 1.12 4.34
C VAL A 166 5.54 1.65 5.46
N ARG A 167 5.77 0.81 6.47
CA ARG A 167 6.58 1.14 7.64
C ARG A 167 7.48 -0.03 8.00
N ARG A 168 8.59 0.24 8.69
CA ARG A 168 9.56 -0.80 9.07
C ARG A 168 8.97 -1.87 10.00
N ASP A 169 8.03 -1.47 10.85
CA ASP A 169 7.31 -2.32 11.80
C ASP A 169 6.22 -3.18 11.13
N THR A 170 5.74 -2.81 9.94
CA THR A 170 4.74 -3.57 9.16
C THR A 170 5.35 -4.52 8.13
N LEU A 171 6.68 -4.66 8.12
CA LEU A 171 7.41 -5.56 7.22
C LEU A 171 7.42 -7.00 7.75
N ARG A 172 6.87 -7.92 6.97
CA ARG A 172 6.82 -9.35 7.27
C ARG A 172 8.04 -10.08 6.71
N ARG A 173 9.10 -10.16 7.53
CA ARG A 173 10.37 -10.78 7.15
C ARG A 173 10.24 -12.27 6.82
N ASP A 174 9.31 -12.96 7.48
CA ASP A 174 9.03 -14.39 7.26
C ASP A 174 8.64 -14.72 5.81
N LEU A 175 8.06 -13.75 5.10
CA LEU A 175 7.66 -13.90 3.70
C LEU A 175 8.81 -13.61 2.72
N LEU A 176 9.83 -12.87 3.15
CA LEU A 176 11.01 -12.56 2.33
C LEU A 176 11.96 -13.76 2.27
N ASP A 177 12.21 -14.41 3.41
CA ASP A 177 13.13 -15.54 3.52
C ASP A 177 12.66 -16.74 2.67
N ARG A 178 11.34 -16.96 2.61
CA ARG A 178 10.72 -18.04 1.83
C ARG A 178 10.71 -17.79 0.32
N SER A 179 10.96 -16.56 -0.11
CA SER A 179 11.03 -16.18 -1.53
C SER A 179 12.47 -16.21 -2.09
N SER A 180 13.47 -16.49 -1.24
CA SER A 180 14.87 -16.60 -1.64
C SER A 180 15.17 -18.02 -2.14
N PRO A 181 15.73 -18.20 -3.36
CA PRO A 181 16.09 -19.51 -3.90
C PRO A 181 17.24 -20.23 -3.15
N SER A 182 17.76 -19.64 -2.06
CA SER A 182 18.94 -20.11 -1.32
C SER A 182 18.62 -20.98 -0.08
N SER A 183 17.37 -21.45 0.09
CA SER A 183 17.05 -22.42 1.17
C SER A 183 17.22 -23.88 0.76
N LEU A 184 17.61 -24.16 -0.50
CA LEU A 184 17.85 -25.51 -1.00
C LEU A 184 19.32 -25.99 -0.92
N ALA A 185 20.21 -25.23 -0.28
CA ALA A 185 21.62 -25.62 -0.16
C ALA A 185 22.20 -25.29 1.21
N SER A 186 21.92 -26.14 2.19
CA SER A 186 22.76 -26.32 3.38
C SER A 186 22.46 -27.66 4.04
N ASP A 187 22.98 -28.74 3.45
CA ASP A 187 23.35 -29.94 4.22
C ASP A 187 24.80 -30.32 3.89
N PRO A 188 25.80 -29.82 4.63
CA PRO A 188 27.15 -30.35 4.58
C PRO A 188 27.26 -31.44 5.65
N GLY A 189 26.80 -32.67 5.35
CA GLY A 189 26.52 -33.59 6.47
C GLY A 189 26.47 -35.09 6.24
N ARG A 190 27.11 -35.71 5.23
CA ARG A 190 27.56 -37.13 5.34
C ARG A 190 28.47 -37.60 4.21
N THR A 191 29.78 -37.37 4.37
CA THR A 191 30.81 -38.26 3.82
C THR A 191 31.46 -39.00 4.98
N GLY A 192 31.31 -40.32 5.01
CA GLY A 192 31.91 -41.17 6.03
C GLY A 192 31.46 -42.62 5.88
N GLY A 193 32.23 -43.40 5.12
CA GLY A 193 32.01 -44.84 4.99
C GLY A 193 32.74 -45.45 3.80
N ALA A 194 34.07 -45.47 3.85
CA ALA A 194 34.90 -46.33 3.01
C ALA A 194 35.31 -47.60 3.78
N GLY A 195 35.36 -48.74 3.09
CA GLY A 195 35.92 -50.02 3.53
C GLY A 195 34.84 -51.06 3.92
N THR A 196 34.84 -52.31 3.46
CA THR A 196 35.88 -53.11 2.79
C THR A 196 35.21 -54.34 2.16
N THR A 197 35.70 -54.79 1.01
CA THR A 197 35.37 -56.05 0.31
C THR A 197 36.08 -57.28 0.91
N SER A 198 35.59 -58.47 0.49
CA SER A 198 36.10 -59.84 0.68
C SER A 198 35.50 -60.54 1.92
N PHE A 199 34.85 -61.71 1.87
CA PHE A 199 34.82 -62.85 0.93
C PHE A 199 33.39 -63.40 0.76
#